data_AF-A0AA96Y6Y7-F1
#
_entry.id   AF-A0AA96Y6Y7-F1
#
_cell.length_a   1.000
_cell.length_b   1.000
_cell.length_c   1.000
_cell.angle_alpha   90.00
_cell.angle_beta   90.00
_cell.angle_gamma   90.00
#
_symmetry.space_group_name_H-M   'P 1'
#
loop_
_entity.id
_entity.type
_entity.pdbx_description
1 polymer ?
#
loop_
_entity_poly.entity_id
_entity_poly.type
_entity_poly.pdbx_seq_one_letter_code
_entity_poly.pdbx_strand_id
1 'polypeptide(L)'
;MAFSDPSHQISSEQAASRTPDRFRPATDFPRDVSQLQRAELERTYLEMRECLVFTNRSRGQLLRRNEEHKQTSLQLRADVAKLQVSIQKLAQEKQQLAASSQELLRGMEQELMAMGSRLETLSSAFDAVADVETADRMQWSFLTLPQRFLNFLNAVRGIVNWWREEQGIEPTPPQPVLPSAEPKLTPEEEAEDRRENPHLYTDIASIQRANHGQ
;
A
#
# COMPACT_ATOMS: atom_id res chain seq x y z
N MET A 1 -60.82 41.52 15.64
CA MET A 1 -60.24 41.55 17.01
C MET A 1 -58.93 42.28 16.92
N ALA A 2 -58.86 43.45 17.56
CA ALA A 2 -57.66 44.26 17.68
C ALA A 2 -56.97 43.90 19.00
N PHE A 3 -55.66 43.67 18.97
CA PHE A 3 -54.84 43.62 20.16
C PHE A 3 -53.62 44.51 19.93
N SER A 4 -53.63 45.64 20.64
CA SER A 4 -52.51 46.54 20.83
C SER A 4 -51.44 45.84 21.66
N ASP A 5 -50.17 45.98 21.26
CA ASP A 5 -49.02 45.55 22.04
C ASP A 5 -48.29 46.80 22.58
N PRO A 6 -48.26 47.04 23.90
CA PRO A 6 -47.59 48.20 24.48
C PRO A 6 -46.35 47.75 25.26
N SER A 7 -45.17 47.73 24.65
CA SER A 7 -43.89 47.57 25.36
C SER A 7 -42.67 47.94 24.52
N HIS A 8 -42.57 49.21 24.12
CA HIS A 8 -41.29 49.81 23.73
C HIS A 8 -41.17 51.21 24.34
N GLN A 9 -40.92 51.24 25.65
CA GLN A 9 -40.17 52.34 26.26
C GLN A 9 -38.92 51.73 26.88
N ILE A 10 -37.82 51.76 26.13
CA ILE A 10 -36.49 51.64 26.74
C ILE A 10 -35.88 53.03 26.62
N SER A 11 -35.84 53.69 27.77
CA SER A 11 -35.26 54.99 28.02
C SER A 11 -33.85 55.10 27.45
N SER A 12 -33.67 56.12 26.64
CA SER A 12 -32.42 56.63 26.11
C SER A 12 -31.61 57.30 27.22
N GLU A 13 -31.06 56.54 28.16
CA GLU A 13 -30.15 57.09 29.16
C GLU A 13 -29.16 56.01 29.63
N GLN A 14 -28.19 55.72 28.77
CA GLN A 14 -26.91 55.18 29.21
C GLN A 14 -25.82 56.13 28.73
N ALA A 15 -25.30 56.89 29.69
CA ALA A 15 -24.02 57.57 29.63
C ALA A 15 -22.93 56.53 29.32
N ALA A 16 -22.74 56.27 28.03
CA ALA A 16 -21.68 55.43 27.55
C ALA A 16 -20.37 56.22 27.69
N SER A 17 -19.55 55.82 28.65
CA SER A 17 -18.09 55.87 28.52
C SER A 17 -17.70 55.07 27.28
N ARG A 18 -17.94 55.67 26.10
CA ARG A 18 -17.63 55.09 24.79
C ARG A 18 -16.11 55.06 24.67
N THR A 19 -15.52 53.90 24.93
CA THR A 19 -14.31 53.54 24.20
C THR A 19 -14.62 53.73 22.71
N PRO A 20 -13.78 54.45 21.94
CA PRO A 20 -14.04 54.67 20.53
C PRO A 20 -14.18 53.31 19.85
N ASP A 21 -15.30 53.11 19.16
CA ASP A 21 -15.57 51.86 18.46
C ASP A 21 -14.45 51.60 17.45
N ARG A 22 -13.81 50.44 17.55
CA ARG A 22 -12.50 50.19 16.92
C ARG A 22 -12.59 50.13 15.39
N PHE A 23 -13.79 49.83 14.90
CA PHE A 23 -14.17 49.92 13.50
C PHE A 23 -15.31 50.92 13.39
N ARG A 24 -15.03 52.05 12.73
CA ARG A 24 -16.07 53.00 12.34
C ARG A 24 -16.15 53.10 10.83
N PRO A 25 -17.36 53.05 10.24
CA PRO A 25 -17.52 53.34 8.82
C PRO A 25 -17.08 54.78 8.52
N ALA A 26 -16.58 55.00 7.30
CA ALA A 26 -16.13 56.32 6.87
C ALA A 26 -17.24 57.39 6.91
N THR A 27 -18.51 56.96 6.95
CA THR A 27 -19.70 57.82 7.09
C THR A 27 -19.85 58.45 8.46
N ASP A 28 -19.21 57.89 9.49
CA ASP A 28 -19.28 58.41 10.87
C ASP A 28 -18.34 59.60 11.08
N PHE A 29 -17.45 59.88 10.13
CA PHE A 29 -16.56 61.02 10.16
C PHE A 29 -17.17 62.20 9.38
N PRO A 30 -17.07 63.44 9.90
CA PRO A 30 -17.61 64.61 9.23
C PRO A 30 -16.93 64.83 7.88
N ARG A 31 -17.73 65.06 6.84
CA ARG A 31 -17.22 65.36 5.49
C ARG A 31 -16.63 66.76 5.39
N ASP A 32 -17.11 67.68 6.21
CA ASP A 32 -16.62 69.04 6.31
C ASP A 32 -16.21 69.33 7.76
N VAL A 33 -15.02 69.89 7.94
CA VAL A 33 -14.41 70.21 9.23
C VAL A 33 -14.39 71.73 9.51
N SER A 34 -14.88 72.53 8.57
CA SER A 34 -14.88 74.00 8.65
C SER A 34 -15.63 74.57 9.86
N GLN A 35 -16.61 73.82 10.38
CA GLN A 35 -17.47 74.21 11.50
C GLN A 35 -17.04 73.60 12.85
N LEU A 36 -16.03 72.73 12.87
CA LEU A 36 -15.58 72.08 14.11
C LEU A 36 -14.65 73.01 14.91
N GLN A 37 -14.80 72.98 16.24
CA GLN A 37 -13.83 73.64 17.11
C GLN A 37 -12.50 72.88 17.08
N ARG A 38 -11.38 73.59 17.29
CA ARG A 38 -10.03 73.00 17.19
C ARG A 38 -9.83 71.75 18.05
N ALA A 39 -10.37 71.74 19.27
CA ALA A 39 -10.29 70.59 20.17
C ALA A 39 -11.07 69.37 19.65
N GLU A 40 -12.22 69.59 18.99
CA GLU A 40 -13.02 68.53 18.37
C GLU A 40 -12.34 67.98 17.12
N LEU A 41 -11.74 68.87 16.31
CA LEU A 41 -10.97 68.50 15.14
C LEU A 41 -9.81 67.55 15.48
N GLU A 42 -9.01 67.90 16.49
CA GLU A 42 -7.87 67.10 16.94
C GLU A 42 -8.33 65.71 17.43
N ARG A 43 -9.46 65.66 18.15
CA ARG A 43 -10.05 64.39 18.60
C ARG A 43 -10.53 63.54 17.43
N THR A 44 -11.29 64.10 16.50
CA THR A 44 -11.77 63.39 15.30
C THR A 44 -10.62 62.88 14.45
N TYR A 45 -9.55 63.66 14.31
CA TYR A 45 -8.35 63.24 13.60
C TYR A 45 -7.65 62.05 14.26
N LEU A 46 -7.50 62.06 15.59
CA LEU A 46 -6.93 60.94 16.33
C LEU A 46 -7.78 59.68 16.19
N GLU A 47 -9.11 59.79 16.33
CA GLU A 47 -10.04 58.67 16.16
C GLU A 47 -9.97 58.09 14.73
N MET A 48 -9.91 58.95 13.71
CA MET A 48 -9.77 58.52 12.31
C MET A 48 -8.44 57.81 12.06
N ARG A 49 -7.34 58.33 12.61
CA ARG A 49 -6.02 57.71 12.52
C ARG A 49 -6.00 56.33 13.17
N GLU A 50 -6.60 56.19 14.35
CA GLU A 50 -6.68 54.90 15.04
C GLU A 50 -7.51 53.88 14.26
N CYS A 51 -8.67 54.30 13.72
CA CYS A 51 -9.50 53.47 12.86
C CYS A 51 -8.74 53.00 11.61
N LEU A 52 -7.97 53.90 10.98
CA LEU A 52 -7.17 53.58 9.80
C LEU A 52 -6.05 52.58 10.11
N VAL A 53 -5.33 52.77 11.20
CA VAL A 53 -4.25 51.86 11.64
C VAL A 53 -4.82 50.48 11.92
N PHE A 54 -5.94 50.41 12.63
CA PHE A 54 -6.57 49.15 12.98
C PHE A 54 -7.16 48.42 11.76
N THR A 55 -7.79 49.17 10.84
CA THR A 55 -8.33 48.62 9.59
C THR A 55 -7.21 48.06 8.70
N ASN A 56 -6.08 48.76 8.58
CA ASN A 56 -4.94 48.24 7.82
C ASN A 56 -4.33 46.99 8.47
N ARG A 57 -4.20 46.97 9.79
CA ARG A 57 -3.70 45.81 10.53
C ARG A 57 -4.61 44.59 10.36
N SER A 58 -5.93 44.77 10.52
CA SER A 58 -6.91 43.69 10.36
C SER A 58 -6.97 43.19 8.93
N ARG A 59 -6.90 44.07 7.93
CA ARG A 59 -6.76 43.69 6.51
C ARG A 59 -5.50 42.84 6.28
N GLY A 60 -4.36 43.26 6.82
CA GLY A 60 -3.11 42.50 6.72
C GLY A 60 -3.22 41.11 7.36
N GLN A 61 -3.86 40.99 8.52
CA GLN A 61 -4.12 39.70 9.16
C GLN A 61 -5.05 38.81 8.35
N LEU A 62 -6.09 39.39 7.73
CA LEU A 62 -7.05 38.67 6.91
C LEU A 62 -6.39 38.13 5.64
N LEU A 63 -5.52 38.92 5.00
CA LEU A 63 -4.72 38.46 3.85
C LEU A 63 -3.80 37.30 4.22
N ARG A 64 -3.11 37.37 5.37
CA ARG A 64 -2.26 36.28 5.85
C ARG A 64 -3.06 35.01 6.11
N ARG A 65 -4.17 35.10 6.84
CA ARG A 65 -5.04 33.95 7.10
C ARG A 65 -5.63 33.37 5.83
N ASN A 66 -6.01 34.21 4.86
CA ASN A 66 -6.51 33.75 3.58
C ASN A 66 -5.46 32.94 2.82
N GLU A 67 -4.21 33.40 2.81
CA GLU A 67 -3.10 32.68 2.18
C GLU A 67 -2.78 31.36 2.92
N GLU A 68 -2.75 31.38 4.25
CA GLU A 68 -2.61 30.16 5.07
C GLU A 68 -3.72 29.13 4.77
N HIS A 69 -4.98 29.58 4.66
CA HIS A 69 -6.10 28.71 4.30
C HIS A 69 -5.99 28.16 2.88
N LYS A 70 -5.50 28.96 1.92
CA LYS A 70 -5.25 28.50 0.56
C LYS A 70 -4.17 27.43 0.52
N GLN A 71 -3.07 27.62 1.23
CA GLN A 71 -1.97 26.66 1.29
C GLN A 71 -2.40 25.35 1.96
N THR A 72 -3.09 25.43 3.09
CA THR A 72 -3.62 24.23 3.77
C THR A 72 -4.64 23.49 2.92
N SER A 73 -5.51 24.19 2.19
CA SER A 73 -6.44 23.57 1.25
C SER A 73 -5.73 22.83 0.11
N LEU A 74 -4.64 23.42 -0.43
CA LEU A 74 -3.83 22.76 -1.45
C LEU A 74 -3.13 21.51 -0.92
N GLN A 75 -2.57 21.57 0.28
CA GLN A 75 -1.95 20.40 0.94
C GLN A 75 -2.97 19.29 1.15
N LEU A 76 -4.15 19.62 1.69
CA LEU A 76 -5.21 18.64 1.92
C LEU A 76 -5.66 17.98 0.62
N ARG A 77 -5.81 18.74 -0.48
CA ARG A 77 -6.13 18.18 -1.79
C ARG A 77 -5.06 17.22 -2.28
N ALA A 78 -3.78 17.57 -2.12
CA ALA A 78 -2.68 16.70 -2.50
C ALA A 78 -2.68 15.40 -1.68
N ASP A 79 -2.96 15.47 -0.38
CA ASP A 79 -2.99 14.29 0.48
C ASP A 79 -4.21 13.40 0.21
N VAL A 80 -5.38 13.99 -0.08
CA VAL A 80 -6.55 13.23 -0.54
C VAL A 80 -6.25 12.49 -1.84
N ALA A 81 -5.56 13.14 -2.79
CA ALA A 81 -5.17 12.48 -4.04
C ALA A 81 -4.21 11.30 -3.79
N LYS A 82 -3.22 11.46 -2.90
CA LYS A 82 -2.32 10.35 -2.51
C LYS A 82 -3.10 9.20 -1.87
N LEU A 83 -4.02 9.50 -0.94
CA LEU A 83 -4.85 8.49 -0.29
C LEU A 83 -5.72 7.74 -1.31
N GLN A 84 -6.28 8.45 -2.28
CA GLN A 84 -7.06 7.84 -3.35
C GLN A 84 -6.24 6.86 -4.19
N VAL A 85 -4.99 7.22 -4.54
CA VAL A 85 -4.05 6.32 -5.23
C VAL A 85 -3.73 5.10 -4.37
N SER A 86 -3.45 5.28 -3.08
CA SER A 86 -3.20 4.16 -2.16
C SER A 86 -4.39 3.22 -2.03
N ILE A 87 -5.62 3.76 -1.97
CA ILE A 87 -6.86 2.96 -1.93
C ILE A 87 -7.01 2.14 -3.21
N GLN A 88 -6.76 2.74 -4.38
CA GLN A 88 -6.81 2.01 -5.66
C GLN A 88 -5.78 0.89 -5.72
N LYS A 89 -4.55 1.15 -5.25
CA LYS A 89 -3.50 0.13 -5.17
C LYS A 89 -3.89 -1.02 -4.26
N LEU A 90 -4.39 -0.74 -3.05
CA LEU A 90 -4.85 -1.76 -2.11
C LEU A 90 -6.03 -2.58 -2.68
N ALA A 91 -6.94 -1.94 -3.41
CA ALA A 91 -8.04 -2.65 -4.07
C ALA A 91 -7.52 -3.63 -5.14
N GLN A 92 -6.54 -3.20 -5.93
CA GLN A 92 -5.89 -4.05 -6.93
C GLN A 92 -5.14 -5.21 -6.27
N GLU A 93 -4.34 -4.95 -5.23
CA GLU A 93 -3.62 -5.99 -4.48
C GLU A 93 -4.59 -7.01 -3.87
N LYS A 94 -5.71 -6.56 -3.30
CA LYS A 94 -6.75 -7.46 -2.77
C LYS A 94 -7.35 -8.34 -3.85
N GLN A 95 -7.63 -7.79 -5.03
CA GLN A 95 -8.18 -8.57 -6.14
C GLN A 95 -7.16 -9.60 -6.64
N GLN A 96 -5.89 -9.22 -6.74
CA GLN A 96 -4.82 -10.11 -7.13
C GLN A 96 -4.62 -11.25 -6.12
N LEU A 97 -4.66 -10.93 -4.82
CA LEU A 97 -4.56 -11.93 -3.75
C LEU A 97 -5.74 -12.90 -3.75
N ALA A 98 -6.95 -12.40 -4.01
CA ALA A 98 -8.14 -13.26 -4.13
C ALA A 98 -8.01 -14.21 -5.33
N ALA A 99 -7.52 -13.72 -6.48
CA ALA A 99 -7.29 -14.53 -7.66
C ALA A 99 -6.22 -15.60 -7.41
N SER A 100 -5.08 -15.23 -6.82
CA SER A 100 -4.01 -16.19 -6.49
C SER A 100 -4.47 -17.23 -5.47
N SER A 101 -5.29 -16.85 -4.50
CA SER A 101 -5.86 -17.79 -3.52
C SER A 101 -6.82 -18.78 -4.18
N GLN A 102 -7.65 -18.35 -5.14
CA GLN A 102 -8.53 -19.25 -5.88
C GLN A 102 -7.74 -20.21 -6.77
N GLU A 103 -6.69 -19.73 -7.42
CA GLU A 103 -5.79 -20.56 -8.22
C GLU A 103 -5.08 -21.62 -7.36
N LEU A 104 -4.56 -21.22 -6.19
CA LEU A 104 -3.96 -22.15 -5.23
C LEU A 104 -4.96 -23.22 -4.76
N LEU A 105 -6.19 -22.82 -4.40
CA LEU A 105 -7.23 -23.75 -3.99
C LEU A 105 -7.58 -24.74 -5.10
N ARG A 106 -7.66 -24.28 -6.36
CA ARG A 106 -7.88 -25.18 -7.51
C ARG A 106 -6.71 -26.14 -7.72
N GLY A 107 -5.48 -25.67 -7.57
CA GLY A 107 -4.29 -26.52 -7.62
C GLY A 107 -4.33 -27.61 -6.56
N MET A 108 -4.65 -27.24 -5.31
CA MET A 108 -4.80 -28.19 -4.21
C MET A 108 -5.95 -29.18 -4.43
N GLU A 109 -7.09 -28.73 -4.98
CA GLU A 109 -8.22 -29.60 -5.30
C GLU A 109 -7.85 -30.63 -6.38
N GLN A 110 -7.15 -30.20 -7.43
CA GLN A 110 -6.64 -31.11 -8.48
C GLN A 110 -5.63 -32.11 -7.90
N GLU A 111 -4.74 -31.67 -7.02
CA GLU A 111 -3.78 -32.54 -6.35
C GLU A 111 -4.47 -33.57 -5.45
N LEU A 112 -5.48 -33.16 -4.68
CA LEU A 112 -6.31 -34.06 -3.87
C LEU A 112 -7.06 -35.08 -4.72
N MET A 113 -7.63 -34.68 -5.85
CA MET A 113 -8.26 -35.63 -6.79
C MET A 113 -7.24 -36.59 -7.40
N ALA A 114 -6.05 -36.11 -7.75
CA ALA A 114 -4.96 -36.96 -8.25
C ALA A 114 -4.51 -37.97 -7.17
N MET A 115 -4.36 -37.54 -5.91
CA MET A 115 -4.08 -38.44 -4.79
C MET A 115 -5.21 -39.44 -4.56
N GLY A 116 -6.48 -39.00 -4.61
CA GLY A 116 -7.64 -39.88 -4.46
C GLY A 116 -7.67 -40.98 -5.52
N SER A 117 -7.50 -40.63 -6.79
CA SER A 117 -7.45 -41.63 -7.88
C SER A 117 -6.26 -42.59 -7.77
N ARG A 118 -5.12 -42.12 -7.26
CA ARG A 118 -3.94 -42.96 -6.95
C ARG A 118 -4.19 -43.91 -5.78
N LEU A 119 -4.84 -43.44 -4.72
CA LEU A 119 -5.22 -44.27 -3.59
C LEU A 119 -6.24 -45.33 -4.00
N GLU A 120 -7.16 -45.00 -4.89
CA GLU A 120 -8.14 -45.96 -5.41
C GLU A 120 -7.50 -47.01 -6.33
N THR A 121 -6.51 -46.61 -7.15
CA THR A 121 -5.70 -47.59 -7.89
C THR A 121 -4.90 -48.49 -6.96
N LEU A 122 -4.31 -47.93 -5.90
CA LEU A 122 -3.58 -48.70 -4.89
C LEU A 122 -4.51 -49.62 -4.09
N SER A 123 -5.71 -49.16 -3.72
CA SER A 123 -6.75 -49.94 -3.07
C SER A 123 -7.21 -51.09 -3.96
N SER A 124 -7.49 -50.83 -5.25
CA SER A 124 -7.87 -51.88 -6.20
C SER A 124 -6.76 -52.93 -6.41
N ALA A 125 -5.49 -52.50 -6.35
CA ALA A 125 -4.35 -53.41 -6.40
C ALA A 125 -4.23 -54.25 -5.12
N PHE A 126 -4.59 -53.70 -3.96
CA PHE A 126 -4.68 -54.44 -2.70
C PHE A 126 -5.85 -55.42 -2.69
N ASP A 127 -7.05 -55.03 -3.12
CA ASP A 127 -8.21 -55.93 -3.23
C ASP A 127 -7.93 -57.09 -4.19
N ALA A 128 -7.27 -56.82 -5.32
CA ALA A 128 -6.83 -57.87 -6.25
C ALA A 128 -5.80 -58.85 -5.64
N VAL A 129 -5.12 -58.47 -4.56
CA VAL A 129 -4.21 -59.32 -3.78
C VAL A 129 -4.93 -59.96 -2.58
N ALA A 130 -5.91 -59.30 -1.96
CA ALA A 130 -6.69 -59.82 -0.83
C ALA A 130 -7.75 -60.86 -1.25
N ASP A 131 -8.31 -60.74 -2.47
CA ASP A 131 -9.13 -61.78 -3.11
C ASP A 131 -8.34 -63.10 -3.30
N VAL A 132 -7.01 -63.09 -3.18
CA VAL A 132 -6.16 -64.29 -3.18
C VAL A 132 -6.20 -65.04 -1.84
N GLU A 133 -6.42 -64.33 -0.73
CA GLU A 133 -6.43 -64.93 0.63
C GLU A 133 -7.80 -65.55 0.97
N THR A 134 -8.88 -65.07 0.35
CA THR A 134 -10.23 -65.65 0.51
C THR A 134 -10.60 -66.62 -0.61
N ALA A 135 -9.97 -66.56 -1.79
CA ALA A 135 -10.05 -67.59 -2.83
C ALA A 135 -9.11 -68.79 -2.54
N ASP A 136 -9.22 -69.35 -1.34
CA ASP A 136 -8.43 -70.47 -0.84
C ASP A 136 -8.77 -71.83 -1.51
N ARG A 137 -9.46 -71.82 -2.66
CA ARG A 137 -9.94 -73.02 -3.35
C ARG A 137 -9.98 -72.82 -4.85
N MET A 138 -9.03 -73.43 -5.54
CA MET A 138 -9.11 -74.02 -6.90
C MET A 138 -7.82 -73.77 -7.70
N GLN A 139 -6.74 -74.46 -7.30
CA GLN A 139 -5.79 -75.21 -8.14
C GLN A 139 -5.05 -74.54 -9.32
N TRP A 140 -5.40 -73.32 -9.73
CA TRP A 140 -4.78 -72.56 -10.83
C TRP A 140 -4.06 -71.27 -10.37
N SER A 141 -4.17 -70.93 -9.08
CA SER A 141 -3.62 -69.68 -8.49
C SER A 141 -2.08 -69.58 -8.56
N PHE A 142 -1.36 -70.71 -8.58
CA PHE A 142 0.10 -70.73 -8.53
C PHE A 142 0.82 -70.22 -9.80
N LEU A 143 0.15 -70.21 -10.96
CA LEU A 143 0.78 -69.79 -12.22
C LEU A 143 0.62 -68.28 -12.52
N THR A 144 -0.32 -67.60 -11.86
CA THR A 144 -0.54 -66.15 -12.06
C THR A 144 -0.01 -65.30 -10.91
N LEU A 145 0.39 -65.92 -9.80
CA LEU A 145 0.93 -65.25 -8.61
C LEU A 145 2.15 -64.34 -8.91
N PRO A 146 3.17 -64.79 -9.67
CA PRO A 146 4.35 -63.96 -9.92
C PRO A 146 4.02 -62.73 -10.78
N GLN A 147 3.14 -62.92 -11.77
CA GLN A 147 2.78 -61.86 -12.71
C GLN A 147 1.97 -60.75 -12.05
N ARG A 148 1.10 -61.10 -11.10
CA ARG A 148 0.30 -60.13 -10.35
C ARG A 148 1.10 -59.42 -9.26
N PHE A 149 2.03 -60.11 -8.60
CA PHE A 149 2.98 -59.47 -7.68
C PHE A 149 3.94 -58.51 -8.40
N LEU A 150 4.39 -58.86 -9.61
CA LEU A 150 5.15 -57.96 -10.48
C LEU A 150 4.33 -56.74 -10.91
N ASN A 151 3.03 -56.90 -11.18
CA ASN A 151 2.16 -55.77 -11.48
C ASN A 151 1.97 -54.85 -10.26
N PHE A 152 1.84 -55.40 -9.06
CA PHE A 152 1.81 -54.62 -7.82
C PHE A 152 3.13 -53.87 -7.59
N LEU A 153 4.28 -54.54 -7.75
CA LEU A 153 5.59 -53.90 -7.64
C LEU A 153 5.80 -52.84 -8.72
N ASN A 154 5.30 -53.04 -9.94
CA ASN A 154 5.34 -52.04 -11.00
C ASN A 154 4.45 -50.82 -10.67
N ALA A 155 3.28 -51.03 -10.06
CA ALA A 155 2.42 -49.95 -9.60
C ALA A 155 3.07 -49.16 -8.45
N VAL A 156 3.65 -49.85 -7.46
CA VAL A 156 4.41 -49.24 -6.35
C VAL A 156 5.64 -48.49 -6.88
N ARG A 157 6.39 -49.08 -7.81
CA ARG A 157 7.53 -48.44 -8.46
C ARG A 157 7.11 -47.22 -9.28
N GLY A 158 5.96 -47.27 -9.94
CA GLY A 158 5.37 -46.13 -10.64
C GLY A 158 5.06 -44.98 -9.68
N ILE A 159 4.45 -45.27 -8.54
CA ILE A 159 4.14 -44.28 -7.51
C ILE A 159 5.42 -43.69 -6.88
N VAL A 160 6.43 -44.52 -6.62
CA VAL A 160 7.72 -44.06 -6.07
C VAL A 160 8.52 -43.23 -7.07
N ASN A 161 8.52 -43.61 -8.35
CA ASN A 161 9.19 -42.82 -9.39
C ASN A 161 8.50 -41.48 -9.60
N TRP A 162 7.17 -41.47 -9.63
CA TRP A 162 6.40 -40.24 -9.72
C TRP A 162 6.61 -39.33 -8.48
N TRP A 163 6.60 -39.88 -7.26
CA TRP A 163 6.90 -39.12 -6.04
C TRP A 163 8.33 -38.55 -6.05
N ARG A 164 9.27 -39.27 -6.66
CA ARG A 164 10.66 -38.82 -6.82
C ARG A 164 10.79 -37.71 -7.87
N GLU A 165 10.04 -37.77 -8.96
CA GLU A 165 9.94 -36.70 -9.97
C GLU A 165 9.31 -35.43 -9.40
N GLU A 166 8.26 -35.56 -8.57
CA GLU A 166 7.55 -34.41 -7.98
C GLU A 166 8.33 -33.73 -6.84
N GLN A 167 9.21 -34.46 -6.14
CA GLN A 167 10.17 -33.91 -5.18
C GLN A 167 11.40 -33.24 -5.85
N GLY A 168 11.47 -33.21 -7.19
CA GLY A 168 12.60 -32.63 -7.91
C GLY A 168 13.94 -33.35 -7.70
N ILE A 169 13.91 -34.60 -7.22
CA ILE A 169 15.12 -35.43 -7.14
C ILE A 169 15.32 -36.01 -8.54
N GLU A 170 15.91 -35.21 -9.41
CA GLU A 170 16.43 -35.68 -10.69
C GLU A 170 17.18 -37.01 -10.45
N PRO A 171 16.94 -38.05 -11.27
CA PRO A 171 17.84 -39.18 -11.30
C PRO A 171 19.21 -38.60 -11.63
N THR A 172 20.17 -38.76 -10.71
CA THR A 172 21.56 -38.30 -10.84
C THR A 172 21.98 -38.33 -12.30
N PRO A 173 22.18 -37.17 -12.96
CA PRO A 173 22.55 -37.18 -14.36
C PRO A 173 23.86 -37.96 -14.50
N PRO A 174 24.06 -38.72 -15.60
CA PRO A 174 25.38 -39.25 -15.88
C PRO A 174 26.35 -38.07 -15.88
N GLN A 175 27.44 -38.24 -15.12
CA GLN A 175 28.45 -37.24 -14.76
C GLN A 175 28.52 -35.99 -15.66
N PRO A 176 28.56 -34.78 -15.08
CA PRO A 176 28.81 -33.56 -15.83
C PRO A 176 30.19 -33.68 -16.49
N VAL A 177 30.21 -33.68 -17.83
CA VAL A 177 31.40 -33.33 -18.57
C VAL A 177 31.66 -31.86 -18.26
N LEU A 178 32.80 -31.58 -17.63
CA LEU A 178 33.27 -30.25 -17.28
C LEU A 178 33.04 -29.28 -18.46
N PRO A 179 32.34 -28.14 -18.27
CA PRO A 179 32.48 -27.06 -19.23
C PRO A 179 33.95 -26.62 -19.21
N SER A 180 34.55 -26.53 -20.41
CA SER A 180 35.86 -25.93 -20.58
C SER A 180 35.92 -24.62 -19.80
N ALA A 181 37.00 -24.49 -19.03
CA ALA A 181 37.30 -23.32 -18.23
C ALA A 181 36.97 -22.03 -18.99
N GLU A 182 36.26 -21.13 -18.34
CA GLU A 182 36.21 -19.73 -18.75
C GLU A 182 37.65 -19.27 -19.03
N PRO A 183 37.91 -18.57 -20.15
CA PRO A 183 39.21 -17.98 -20.38
C PRO A 183 39.44 -17.00 -19.24
N LYS A 184 40.39 -17.34 -18.37
CA LYS A 184 40.82 -16.49 -17.27
C LYS A 184 41.47 -15.26 -17.90
N LEU A 185 40.70 -14.18 -18.02
CA LEU A 185 41.16 -12.89 -18.53
C LEU A 185 42.46 -12.50 -17.83
N THR A 186 43.41 -11.99 -18.60
CA THR A 186 44.65 -11.49 -18.02
C THR A 186 44.36 -10.26 -17.14
N PRO A 187 45.22 -9.94 -16.15
CA PRO A 187 44.99 -8.80 -15.27
C PRO A 187 44.84 -7.45 -15.99
N GLU A 188 45.38 -7.35 -17.22
CA GLU A 188 45.24 -6.17 -18.07
C GLU A 188 43.86 -6.11 -18.74
N GLU A 189 43.36 -7.23 -19.27
CA GLU A 189 42.03 -7.31 -19.89
C GLU A 189 40.91 -7.12 -18.87
N GLU A 190 41.07 -7.58 -17.63
CA GLU A 190 40.10 -7.36 -16.56
C GLU A 190 40.03 -5.87 -16.15
N ALA A 191 41.13 -5.13 -16.27
CA ALA A 191 41.14 -3.69 -15.99
C ALA A 191 40.44 -2.88 -17.10
N GLU A 192 40.54 -3.33 -18.35
CA GLU A 192 39.85 -2.74 -19.50
C GLU A 192 38.34 -3.02 -19.42
N ASP A 193 37.94 -4.27 -19.13
CA ASP A 193 36.53 -4.66 -19.01
C ASP A 193 35.83 -3.96 -17.83
N ARG A 194 36.54 -3.71 -16.73
CA ARG A 194 36.05 -2.88 -15.62
C ARG A 194 35.82 -1.42 -16.00
N ARG A 195 36.53 -0.89 -17.00
CA ARG A 195 36.30 0.47 -17.52
C ARG A 195 35.11 0.52 -18.47
N GLU A 196 34.95 -0.50 -19.31
CA GLU A 196 33.88 -0.56 -20.31
C GLU A 196 32.53 -0.96 -19.70
N ASN A 197 32.54 -1.87 -18.71
CA ASN A 197 31.33 -2.43 -18.10
C ASN A 197 31.31 -2.25 -16.56
N PRO A 198 31.31 -1.00 -16.04
CA PRO A 198 31.46 -0.74 -14.60
C PRO A 198 30.27 -1.23 -13.75
N HIS A 199 29.14 -1.58 -14.36
CA HIS A 199 27.94 -2.07 -13.69
C HIS A 199 27.98 -3.57 -13.35
N LEU A 200 28.89 -4.33 -13.98
CA LEU A 200 29.09 -5.76 -13.71
C LEU A 200 30.00 -6.02 -12.51
N TYR A 201 30.71 -4.98 -12.04
CA TYR A 201 31.67 -5.09 -10.95
C TYR A 201 31.18 -4.32 -9.72
N THR A 202 31.11 -5.03 -8.59
CA THR A 202 30.80 -4.41 -7.29
C THR A 202 32.01 -3.66 -6.76
N ASP A 203 31.86 -2.34 -6.57
CA ASP A 203 32.90 -1.49 -5.99
C ASP A 203 33.19 -1.89 -4.53
N ILE A 204 34.44 -2.28 -4.28
CA ILE A 204 34.95 -2.70 -2.97
C ILE A 204 34.84 -1.55 -1.93
N ALA A 205 34.88 -0.29 -2.38
CA ALA A 205 34.70 0.88 -1.51
C ALA A 205 33.28 1.00 -0.96
N SER A 206 32.28 0.47 -1.67
CA SER A 206 30.88 0.45 -1.21
C SER A 206 30.63 -0.57 -0.11
N ILE A 207 31.40 -1.66 -0.07
CA ILE A 207 31.29 -2.74 0.91
C ILE A 207 31.86 -2.31 2.27
N GLN A 208 32.97 -1.55 2.27
CA GLN A 208 33.60 -1.12 3.53
C GLN A 208 32.85 0.02 4.24
N ARG A 209 32.02 0.78 3.53
CA ARG A 209 31.20 1.85 4.13
C ARG A 209 30.00 1.30 4.92
N ALA A 210 29.51 0.12 4.57
CA ALA A 210 28.41 -0.56 5.27
C ALA A 210 28.83 -1.20 6.61
N ASN A 211 30.12 -1.55 6.77
CA ASN A 211 30.63 -2.28 7.93
C ASN A 211 31.33 -1.39 8.99
N HIS A 212 31.29 -0.06 8.86
CA HIS A 212 31.84 0.89 9.85
C HIS A 212 30.76 1.80 10.48
N GLY A 213 29.49 1.41 10.34
CA GLY A 213 28.33 2.13 10.88
C GLY A 213 27.53 1.35 11.93
N GLN A 214 28.20 0.55 12.77
CA GLN A 214 27.65 0.03 14.03
C GLN A 214 28.58 0.38 15.18
#